data_AF-A0A8J3ZD49-F1
#
_entry.id   AF-A0A8J3ZD49-F1
#
_cell.length_a   1.000
_cell.length_b   1.000
_cell.length_c   1.000
_cell.angle_alpha   90.00
_cell.angle_beta   90.00
_cell.angle_gamma   90.00
#
_symmetry.space_group_name_H-M   'P 1'
#
loop_
_entity.id
_entity.type
_entity.pdbx_description
1 polymer ?
#
loop_
_entity_poly.entity_id
_entity_poly.type
_entity_poly.pdbx_seq_one_letter_code
_entity_poly.pdbx_strand_id
1 'polypeptide(L)' 'MTDDPQETTGHPRVDAALAELDRIADLPPAEQVAGFATVQQELQGTLATIDER' A
#
# COMPACT_ATOMS: atom_id res chain seq x y z
N MET A 1 -23.40 1.05 -8.02
CA MET A 1 -22.75 2.36 -7.88
C MET A 1 -21.27 2.04 -7.87
N THR A 2 -20.69 1.97 -9.06
CA THR A 2 -19.31 1.54 -9.28
C THR A 2 -18.58 2.75 -9.81
N ASP A 3 -18.17 3.60 -8.89
CA ASP A 3 -17.29 4.72 -9.13
C ASP A 3 -16.59 4.91 -7.79
N ASP A 4 -15.38 4.37 -7.63
CA ASP A 4 -14.46 5.02 -6.70
C ASP A 4 -13.09 5.13 -7.38
N PRO A 5 -12.76 6.32 -7.91
CA PRO A 5 -11.53 6.55 -8.66
C PRO A 5 -10.36 6.55 -7.67
N GLN A 6 -9.80 5.37 -7.35
CA GLN A 6 -8.65 5.20 -6.44
C GLN A 6 -8.59 6.31 -5.38
N GLU A 7 -9.44 6.26 -4.35
CA GLU A 7 -9.43 7.27 -3.29
C GLU A 7 -7.99 7.48 -2.80
N THR A 8 -7.37 8.57 -3.25
CA THR A 8 -6.01 8.90 -2.87
C THR A 8 -6.08 9.45 -1.46
N THR A 9 -5.24 8.92 -0.59
CA THR A 9 -5.11 9.35 0.79
C THR A 9 -4.49 10.75 0.91
N GLY A 10 -4.06 11.34 -0.21
CA GLY A 10 -3.32 12.60 -0.28
C GLY A 10 -1.85 12.46 0.12
N HIS A 11 -1.42 11.25 0.49
CA HIS A 11 -0.06 10.94 0.87
C HIS A 11 0.60 10.08 -0.23
N PRO A 12 1.54 10.64 -1.02
CA PRO A 12 2.07 9.95 -2.21
C PRO A 12 2.75 8.62 -1.89
N ARG A 13 3.32 8.46 -0.69
CA ARG A 13 3.89 7.18 -0.24
C ARG A 13 2.83 6.15 0.15
N VAL A 14 1.74 6.59 0.76
CA VAL A 14 0.62 5.72 1.13
C VAL A 14 -0.12 5.28 -0.13
N ASP A 15 -0.35 6.21 -1.08
CA ASP A 15 -1.01 5.90 -2.35
C ASP A 15 -0.18 4.92 -3.20
N ALA A 16 1.14 5.07 -3.23
CA ALA A 16 2.04 4.12 -3.90
C ALA A 16 1.99 2.73 -3.26
N ALA A 17 1.96 2.66 -1.92
CA ALA A 17 1.82 1.41 -1.18
C ALA A 17 0.48 0.72 -1.48
N LEU A 18 -0.62 1.46 -1.53
CA LEU A 18 -1.95 0.92 -1.87
C LEU A 18 -1.99 0.39 -3.31
N ALA A 19 -1.45 1.13 -4.28
CA ALA A 19 -1.36 0.66 -5.67
C ALA A 19 -0.50 -0.61 -5.81
N GLU A 20 0.56 -0.72 -5.02
CA GLU A 20 1.41 -1.91 -5.00
C GLU A 20 0.69 -3.11 -4.35
N LEU A 21 -0.14 -2.90 -3.32
CA LEU A 21 -0.99 -3.95 -2.76
C LEU A 21 -1.99 -4.49 -3.78
N ASP A 22 -2.62 -3.62 -4.57
CA ASP A 22 -3.51 -4.03 -5.67
C ASP A 22 -2.75 -4.89 -6.70
N ARG A 23 -1.53 -4.48 -7.07
CA ARG A 23 -0.68 -5.25 -7.99
C ARG A 23 -0.31 -6.62 -7.41
N ILE A 24 -0.01 -6.68 -6.11
CA ILE A 24 0.38 -7.92 -5.43
C ILE A 24 -0.79 -8.90 -5.34
N ALA A 25 -2.03 -8.41 -5.17
CA ALA A 25 -3.23 -9.25 -5.06
C ALA A 25 -3.44 -10.18 -6.27
N ASP A 26 -2.95 -9.80 -7.45
CA ASP A 26 -3.03 -10.59 -8.68
C ASP A 26 -1.89 -11.62 -8.85
N LEU A 27 -0.91 -11.65 -7.94
CA LEU A 27 0.25 -12.56 -8.02
C LEU A 27 -0.03 -13.94 -7.41
N PRO A 28 0.83 -14.96 -7.64
CA PRO A 28 0.75 -16.24 -6.96
C PRO A 28 0.89 -16.11 -5.42
N PRO A 29 0.26 -16.99 -4.61
CA PRO A 29 0.25 -16.84 -3.15
C PRO A 29 1.62 -16.74 -2.48
N ALA A 30 2.65 -17.41 -3.02
CA ALA A 30 4.02 -17.32 -2.51
C ALA A 30 4.60 -15.90 -2.68
N GLU A 31 4.27 -15.23 -3.78
CA GLU A 31 4.70 -13.87 -4.09
C GLU A 31 3.83 -12.83 -3.38
N GLN A 32 2.54 -13.15 -3.14
CA GLN A 32 1.63 -12.31 -2.36
C GLN A 32 2.14 -12.05 -0.95
N VAL A 33 2.57 -13.10 -0.23
CA VAL A 33 3.04 -12.98 1.16
C VAL A 33 4.32 -12.15 1.24
N ALA A 34 5.25 -12.39 0.32
CA ALA A 34 6.51 -11.64 0.28
C ALA A 34 6.25 -10.15 -0.05
N GLY A 35 5.44 -9.87 -1.07
CA GLY A 35 5.08 -8.51 -1.46
C GLY A 35 4.33 -7.77 -0.35
N PHE A 36 3.34 -8.41 0.26
CA PHE A 36 2.56 -7.82 1.35
C PHE A 36 3.45 -7.43 2.53
N ALA A 37 4.38 -8.30 2.96
CA ALA A 37 5.29 -8.00 4.06
C ALA A 37 6.20 -6.79 3.76
N THR A 38 6.68 -6.67 2.53
CA THR A 38 7.46 -5.50 2.08
C THR A 38 6.64 -4.23 2.15
N VAL A 39 5.45 -4.21 1.55
CA VAL A 39 4.59 -3.02 1.54
C VAL A 39 4.15 -2.62 2.95
N GLN A 40 3.86 -3.61 3.81
CA GLN A 40 3.52 -3.36 5.20
C GLN A 40 4.66 -2.64 5.95
N GLN A 41 5.90 -3.07 5.76
CA GLN A 41 7.05 -2.46 6.43
C GLN A 41 7.28 -1.02 5.96
N GLU A 42 7.14 -0.75 4.66
CA GLU A 42 7.25 0.60 4.10
C GLU A 42 6.13 1.52 4.59
N LEU A 43 4.91 1.00 4.67
CA LEU A 43 3.76 1.76 5.17
C LEU A 43 3.93 2.09 6.65
N GLN A 44 4.38 1.13 7.47
CA GLN A 44 4.69 1.37 8.89
C GLN A 44 5.76 2.43 9.08
N GLY A 45 6.85 2.39 8.29
CA GLY A 45 7.89 3.42 8.34
C GLY A 45 7.38 4.80 7.91
N THR A 46 6.52 4.85 6.90
CA THR A 46 5.89 6.09 6.44
C THR A 46 4.97 6.67 7.51
N LEU A 47 4.13 5.85 8.15
CA LEU A 47 3.22 6.27 9.20
C LEU A 47 3.97 6.73 10.46
N ALA A 48 5.03 6.04 10.87
CA ALA A 48 5.87 6.47 11.98
C ALA A 48 6.44 7.88 11.75
N THR A 49 6.93 8.15 10.53
CA THR A 49 7.46 9.48 10.16
C THR A 49 6.39 10.58 10.18
N ILE A 50 5.11 10.23 9.96
CA ILE A 50 3.99 11.18 10.00
C ILE A 50 3.56 11.45 11.44
N ASP A 51 3.53 10.43 12.31
CA ASP A 51 3.14 10.53 13.72
C ASP A 51 4.15 11.34 14.57
N GLU A 52 5.40 11.43 14.13
CA GLU A 52 6.46 12.23 14.76
C GLU A 52 6.36 13.76 14.48
N ARG A 53 5.28 14.25 13.84
CA ARG A 53 5.12 15.65 13.43
C ARG A 53 4.06 16.44 14.17
#